data_AF-A0A933Z7R5-F1
#
_entry.id   AF-A0A933Z7R5-F1
#
_cell.length_a   1.000
_cell.length_b   1.000
_cell.length_c   1.000
_cell.angle_alpha   90.00
_cell.angle_beta   90.00
_cell.angle_gamma   90.00
#
_symmetry.space_group_name_H-M   'P 1'
#
loop_
_entity.id
_entity.type
_entity.pdbx_description
1 polymer ?
#
loop_
_entity_poly.entity_id
_entity_poly.type
_entity_poly.pdbx_seq_one_letter_code
_entity_poly.pdbx_strand_id
1 'polypeptide(L)'
;MKAFRILASACVTLAILSTAARASAEPCDPPRILFVIDSSSSMLDTVTEGGLTAQKWEVVQMAVKAVTDKYPEEARYGLMTFPGAGGKCATGSVLVDIEANTGAQVQSTLAALDMTGSRQTPAGQTLMAASQYAGITEAGKKNYVIFMTDGWQYCSIASSSAPVCTQSGDCTLMGVSPCPTCNSCNAGSTDPACSGKTEDGCYCVRTWPVIGVTALANANVTTYVVGFGTNADSKTLNAAAEAGGTALSGCDPTSSSPSCYYQATAPSELNAALADIIQKVVTENCNGECGLQGTRTCNASGWSPCVAPTEVDCKGPCGASGKQKCVGGTLTQCDAVCEDAGAGGSAGAAGAAGAAGKGGSGGGTSGSGGSGGGAGGGSGGTTPDAAAGGMGLTGGSAPEAVPDSGDDGGCGCRTTSKGAAGSLVMLAIGLGLLAWRRRRG
;
A
#
# COMPACT_ATOMS: atom_id res chain seq x y z
N MET A 1 -61.24 -60.05 35.61
CA MET A 1 -60.92 -60.11 34.17
C MET A 1 -59.81 -59.10 33.91
N LYS A 2 -58.55 -59.57 33.76
CA LYS A 2 -57.75 -59.56 32.51
C LYS A 2 -57.54 -58.15 31.92
N ALA A 3 -56.38 -57.69 31.45
CA ALA A 3 -54.94 -58.01 31.49
C ALA A 3 -54.25 -56.94 30.59
N PHE A 4 -52.91 -56.89 30.57
CA PHE A 4 -52.01 -56.07 29.71
C PHE A 4 -51.84 -54.60 30.12
N ARG A 5 -50.76 -54.11 30.78
CA ARG A 5 -49.29 -54.24 30.57
C ARG A 5 -48.85 -54.03 29.12
N ILE A 6 -48.27 -52.87 28.80
CA ILE A 6 -47.09 -52.70 27.93
C ILE A 6 -46.34 -51.43 28.42
N LEU A 7 -45.14 -51.66 28.97
CA LEU A 7 -44.07 -50.69 29.20
C LEU A 7 -43.37 -50.51 27.85
N ALA A 8 -43.48 -49.32 27.23
CA ALA A 8 -42.65 -48.94 26.09
C ALA A 8 -41.42 -48.19 26.60
N SER A 9 -40.34 -48.94 26.82
CA SER A 9 -39.01 -48.43 27.13
C SER A 9 -38.45 -47.74 25.88
N ALA A 10 -38.51 -46.41 25.84
CA ALA A 10 -37.88 -45.62 24.78
C ALA A 10 -36.37 -45.56 25.03
N CYS A 11 -35.65 -46.49 24.41
CA CYS A 11 -34.20 -46.51 24.35
C CYS A 11 -33.74 -45.32 23.49
N VAL A 12 -33.36 -44.21 24.14
CA VAL A 12 -32.71 -43.06 23.48
C VAL A 12 -31.26 -43.47 23.19
N THR A 13 -31.04 -44.08 22.03
CA THR A 13 -29.71 -44.32 21.47
C THR A 13 -29.12 -42.97 21.04
N LEU A 14 -28.33 -42.37 21.92
CA LEU A 14 -27.49 -41.21 21.62
C LEU A 14 -26.35 -41.66 20.69
N ALA A 15 -26.61 -41.71 19.38
CA ALA A 15 -25.60 -41.93 18.37
C ALA A 15 -24.68 -40.71 18.33
N ILE A 16 -23.56 -40.78 19.03
CA ILE A 16 -22.44 -39.85 18.89
C ILE A 16 -21.90 -40.07 17.48
N LEU A 17 -22.42 -39.32 16.50
CA LEU A 17 -21.80 -39.21 15.18
C LEU A 17 -20.47 -38.50 15.41
N SER A 18 -19.40 -39.30 15.51
CA SER A 18 -18.02 -38.84 15.36
C SER A 18 -17.88 -38.25 13.95
N THR A 19 -18.26 -36.99 13.77
CA THR A 19 -17.89 -36.22 12.60
C THR A 19 -16.38 -36.05 12.69
N ALA A 20 -15.64 -37.00 12.10
CA ALA A 20 -14.24 -36.79 11.78
C ALA A 20 -14.20 -35.51 10.96
N ALA A 21 -13.76 -34.43 11.60
CA ALA A 21 -13.56 -33.15 10.93
C ALA A 21 -12.53 -33.43 9.85
N ARG A 22 -13.01 -33.61 8.61
CA ARG A 22 -12.13 -33.57 7.45
C ARG A 22 -11.55 -32.18 7.48
N ALA A 23 -10.26 -32.08 7.82
CA ALA A 23 -9.50 -30.88 7.57
C ALA A 23 -9.53 -30.69 6.05
N SER A 24 -10.53 -29.93 5.56
CA SER A 24 -10.53 -29.48 4.18
C SER A 24 -9.31 -28.60 4.07
N ALA A 25 -8.36 -29.00 3.22
CA ALA A 25 -7.24 -28.13 2.90
C ALA A 25 -7.83 -26.77 2.47
N GLU A 26 -7.35 -25.72 3.11
CA GLU A 26 -7.71 -24.36 2.76
C GLU A 26 -7.44 -24.16 1.26
N PRO A 27 -8.43 -23.72 0.46
CA PRO A 27 -8.22 -23.50 -0.97
C PRO A 27 -7.06 -22.52 -1.16
N CYS A 28 -6.02 -22.96 -1.86
CA CYS A 28 -4.96 -22.07 -2.34
C CYS A 28 -5.52 -21.33 -3.55
N ASP A 29 -5.62 -20.02 -3.43
CA ASP A 29 -5.94 -19.13 -4.54
C ASP A 29 -4.92 -17.98 -4.59
N PRO A 30 -4.04 -17.95 -5.62
CA PRO A 30 -3.01 -16.93 -5.73
C PRO A 30 -3.62 -15.53 -5.77
N PRO A 31 -2.99 -14.53 -5.12
CA PRO A 31 -3.46 -13.16 -5.12
C PRO A 31 -3.58 -12.58 -6.52
N ARG A 32 -4.54 -11.67 -6.69
CA ARG A 32 -4.81 -10.95 -7.93
C ARG A 32 -4.20 -9.56 -7.83
N ILE A 33 -3.31 -9.23 -8.75
CA ILE A 33 -2.55 -7.98 -8.73
C ILE A 33 -2.82 -7.22 -10.02
N LEU A 34 -3.43 -6.04 -9.92
CA LEU A 34 -3.53 -5.10 -11.03
C LEU A 34 -2.44 -4.04 -10.88
N PHE A 35 -1.49 -4.02 -11.82
CA PHE A 35 -0.61 -2.86 -11.95
C PHE A 35 -1.41 -1.70 -12.56
N VAL A 36 -1.50 -0.57 -11.84
CA VAL A 36 -2.11 0.67 -12.34
C VAL A 36 -0.99 1.70 -12.50
N ILE A 37 -0.52 1.85 -13.74
CA ILE A 37 0.76 2.52 -14.03
C ILE A 37 0.55 3.83 -14.78
N ASP A 38 1.19 4.87 -14.27
CA ASP A 38 1.34 6.15 -14.95
C ASP A 38 2.21 6.03 -16.20
N SER A 39 1.68 6.51 -17.31
CA SER A 39 2.29 6.60 -18.62
C SER A 39 2.20 8.03 -19.17
N SER A 40 2.09 9.01 -18.28
CA SER A 40 2.09 10.44 -18.62
C SER A 40 3.46 10.89 -19.14
N SER A 41 3.51 12.09 -19.73
CA SER A 41 4.73 12.60 -20.35
C SER A 41 5.88 12.80 -19.36
N SER A 42 5.62 13.01 -18.06
CA SER A 42 6.68 13.11 -17.03
C SER A 42 7.43 11.79 -16.82
N MET A 43 6.81 10.65 -17.18
CA MET A 43 7.46 9.34 -17.15
C MET A 43 8.54 9.18 -18.24
N LEU A 44 8.64 10.13 -19.18
CA LEU A 44 9.74 10.18 -20.16
C LEU A 44 10.98 10.92 -19.64
N ASP A 45 10.88 11.58 -18.48
CA ASP A 45 12.04 12.16 -17.82
C ASP A 45 13.06 11.06 -17.49
N THR A 46 14.34 11.42 -17.49
CA THR A 46 15.41 10.50 -17.15
C THR A 46 15.67 10.46 -15.64
N VAL A 47 16.09 9.29 -15.18
CA VAL A 47 16.68 9.07 -13.85
C VAL A 47 18.07 8.48 -14.02
N THR A 48 18.98 8.84 -13.11
CA THR A 48 20.38 8.40 -13.17
C THR A 48 20.78 7.72 -11.87
N GLU A 49 21.34 6.52 -11.96
CA GLU A 49 21.89 5.77 -10.84
C GLU A 49 23.10 4.96 -11.30
N GLY A 50 24.22 5.01 -10.56
CA GLY A 50 25.38 4.16 -10.85
C GLY A 50 25.95 4.30 -12.26
N GLY A 51 25.75 5.45 -12.92
CA GLY A 51 26.16 5.69 -14.30
C GLY A 51 25.16 5.22 -15.36
N LEU A 52 24.08 4.53 -14.98
CA LEU A 52 22.94 4.25 -15.84
C LEU A 52 22.05 5.48 -15.90
N THR A 53 21.72 5.95 -17.11
CA THR A 53 20.66 6.96 -17.33
C THR A 53 19.58 6.32 -18.19
N ALA A 54 18.37 6.24 -17.66
CA ALA A 54 17.23 5.62 -18.32
C ALA A 54 15.98 6.48 -18.10
N GLN A 55 14.98 6.37 -18.99
CA GLN A 55 13.69 7.02 -18.77
C GLN A 55 12.98 6.36 -17.59
N LYS A 56 12.20 7.13 -16.80
CA LYS A 56 11.40 6.56 -15.71
C LYS A 56 10.51 5.42 -16.21
N TRP A 57 9.91 5.57 -17.39
CA TRP A 57 9.10 4.55 -18.04
C TRP A 57 9.85 3.24 -18.31
N GLU A 58 11.09 3.33 -18.79
CA GLU A 58 11.95 2.16 -19.01
C GLU A 58 12.28 1.45 -17.70
N VAL A 59 12.53 2.23 -16.65
CA VAL A 59 12.79 1.70 -15.30
C VAL A 59 11.58 0.98 -14.72
N VAL A 60 10.37 1.50 -14.92
CA VAL A 60 9.13 0.82 -14.56
C VAL A 60 8.97 -0.50 -15.30
N GLN A 61 9.24 -0.54 -16.62
CA GLN A 61 9.19 -1.77 -17.40
C GLN A 61 10.15 -2.83 -16.85
N MET A 62 11.40 -2.45 -16.53
CA MET A 62 12.38 -3.35 -15.93
C MET A 62 11.91 -3.87 -14.57
N ALA A 63 11.35 -3.01 -13.73
CA ALA A 63 10.89 -3.38 -12.40
C ALA A 63 9.69 -4.34 -12.43
N VAL A 64 8.70 -4.07 -13.30
CA VAL A 64 7.55 -4.96 -13.51
C VAL A 64 8.01 -6.30 -14.08
N LYS A 65 8.94 -6.29 -15.05
CA LYS A 65 9.55 -7.52 -15.58
C LYS A 65 10.23 -8.33 -14.49
N ALA A 66 11.06 -7.70 -13.65
CA ALA A 66 11.78 -8.38 -12.59
C ALA A 66 10.85 -9.10 -11.60
N VAL A 67 9.74 -8.49 -11.19
CA VAL A 67 8.80 -9.14 -10.25
C VAL A 67 7.93 -10.19 -10.92
N THR A 68 7.47 -9.96 -12.16
CA THR A 68 6.65 -10.94 -12.89
C THR A 68 7.44 -12.16 -13.34
N ASP A 69 8.74 -12.03 -13.59
CA ASP A 69 9.65 -13.17 -13.84
C ASP A 69 9.96 -13.94 -12.55
N LYS A 70 10.07 -13.25 -11.42
CA LYS A 70 10.41 -13.86 -10.13
C LYS A 70 9.24 -14.63 -9.50
N TYR A 71 8.01 -14.15 -9.70
CA TYR A 71 6.80 -14.72 -9.10
C TYR A 71 5.73 -15.04 -10.16
N PRO A 72 6.02 -15.88 -11.17
CA PRO A 72 5.13 -16.08 -12.31
C PRO A 72 3.85 -16.85 -11.96
N GLU A 73 3.89 -17.70 -10.93
CA GLU A 73 2.77 -18.57 -10.53
C GLU A 73 2.18 -18.23 -9.16
N GLU A 74 2.89 -17.44 -8.36
CA GLU A 74 2.49 -17.02 -7.01
C GLU A 74 1.50 -15.85 -7.02
N ALA A 75 1.23 -15.25 -8.19
CA ALA A 75 0.21 -14.23 -8.36
C ALA A 75 -0.38 -14.26 -9.77
N ARG A 76 -1.59 -13.70 -9.90
CA ARG A 76 -2.25 -13.44 -11.18
C ARG A 76 -2.10 -11.96 -11.49
N TYR A 77 -1.55 -11.63 -12.65
CA TYR A 77 -1.23 -10.24 -12.99
C TYR A 77 -2.23 -9.69 -14.01
N GLY A 78 -2.56 -8.42 -13.85
CA GLY A 78 -3.22 -7.61 -14.87
C GLY A 78 -2.49 -6.28 -15.02
N LEU A 79 -2.83 -5.56 -16.08
CA LEU A 79 -2.27 -4.25 -16.38
C LEU A 79 -3.37 -3.27 -16.74
N MET A 80 -3.34 -2.12 -16.09
CA MET A 80 -4.07 -0.92 -16.46
C MET A 80 -3.07 0.23 -16.50
N THR A 81 -3.12 1.05 -17.55
CA THR A 81 -2.27 2.24 -17.64
C THR A 81 -3.11 3.49 -17.82
N PHE A 82 -2.56 4.63 -17.40
CA PHE A 82 -3.16 5.93 -17.61
C PHE A 82 -2.11 6.94 -18.09
N PRO A 83 -2.47 7.91 -18.94
CA PRO A 83 -3.78 8.07 -19.55
C PRO A 83 -4.09 6.93 -20.52
N GLY A 84 -5.38 6.70 -20.79
CA GLY A 84 -5.83 5.69 -21.75
C GLY A 84 -5.37 5.98 -23.18
N ALA A 85 -5.74 5.13 -24.14
CA ALA A 85 -5.25 5.19 -25.52
C ALA A 85 -5.48 6.55 -26.24
N GLY A 86 -6.48 7.33 -25.82
CA GLY A 86 -6.73 8.68 -26.35
C GLY A 86 -5.70 9.73 -25.91
N GLY A 87 -4.74 9.38 -25.04
CA GLY A 87 -3.81 10.31 -24.41
C GLY A 87 -4.53 11.34 -23.55
N LYS A 88 -3.89 12.50 -23.34
CA LYS A 88 -4.47 13.63 -22.59
C LYS A 88 -5.03 13.16 -21.24
N CYS A 89 -6.30 13.50 -20.96
CA CYS A 89 -7.07 13.13 -19.78
C CYS A 89 -7.90 11.85 -19.90
N ALA A 90 -7.67 11.03 -20.93
CA ALA A 90 -8.44 9.81 -21.07
C ALA A 90 -8.23 8.93 -19.83
N THR A 91 -9.31 8.57 -19.14
CA THR A 91 -9.30 7.58 -18.07
C THR A 91 -8.57 6.32 -18.54
N GLY A 92 -7.76 5.73 -17.68
CA GLY A 92 -7.04 4.50 -18.00
C GLY A 92 -7.98 3.34 -18.28
N SER A 93 -7.46 2.34 -18.98
CA SER A 93 -8.19 1.13 -19.36
C SER A 93 -7.36 -0.10 -19.02
N VAL A 94 -8.04 -1.20 -18.70
CA VAL A 94 -7.37 -2.51 -18.56
C VAL A 94 -6.87 -2.93 -19.93
N LEU A 95 -5.56 -3.18 -20.04
CA LEU A 95 -4.88 -3.64 -21.26
C LEU A 95 -4.58 -5.14 -21.20
N VAL A 96 -4.40 -5.68 -20.00
CA VAL A 96 -4.22 -7.11 -19.74
C VAL A 96 -5.13 -7.49 -18.59
N ASP A 97 -6.06 -8.41 -18.85
CA ASP A 97 -6.94 -8.95 -17.82
C ASP A 97 -6.16 -9.75 -16.78
N ILE A 98 -6.69 -9.82 -15.55
CA ILE A 98 -6.06 -10.56 -14.47
C ILE A 98 -6.30 -12.06 -14.64
N GLU A 99 -5.29 -12.76 -15.14
CA GLU A 99 -5.29 -14.21 -15.33
C GLU A 99 -3.97 -14.84 -14.85
N ALA A 100 -3.94 -16.18 -14.80
CA ALA A 100 -2.70 -16.90 -14.51
C ALA A 100 -1.70 -16.78 -15.67
N ASN A 101 -0.40 -16.72 -15.37
CA ASN A 101 0.70 -16.71 -16.35
C ASN A 101 0.67 -15.54 -17.36
N THR A 102 0.08 -14.40 -17.00
CA THR A 102 0.01 -13.18 -17.84
C THR A 102 1.27 -12.31 -17.76
N GLY A 103 2.28 -12.66 -16.96
CA GLY A 103 3.49 -11.86 -16.77
C GLY A 103 4.15 -11.42 -18.10
N ALA A 104 4.35 -12.36 -19.03
CA ALA A 104 4.90 -12.06 -20.35
C ALA A 104 3.99 -11.15 -21.21
N GLN A 105 2.67 -11.28 -21.06
CA GLN A 105 1.70 -10.40 -21.73
C GLN A 105 1.75 -8.98 -21.16
N VAL A 106 1.84 -8.84 -19.83
CA VAL A 106 2.03 -7.54 -19.17
C VAL A 106 3.32 -6.88 -19.66
N GLN A 107 4.43 -7.61 -19.70
CA GLN A 107 5.73 -7.10 -20.16
C GLN A 107 5.68 -6.62 -21.61
N SER A 108 5.16 -7.45 -22.52
CA SER A 108 5.05 -7.10 -23.94
C SER A 108 4.08 -5.95 -24.19
N THR A 109 2.99 -5.86 -23.43
CA THR A 109 2.03 -4.75 -23.52
C THR A 109 2.67 -3.43 -23.08
N LEU A 110 3.42 -3.43 -21.97
CA LEU A 110 4.14 -2.24 -21.52
C LEU A 110 5.18 -1.77 -22.53
N ALA A 111 5.96 -2.70 -23.10
CA ALA A 111 6.97 -2.38 -24.11
C ALA A 111 6.37 -1.83 -25.42
N ALA A 112 5.12 -2.20 -25.73
CA ALA A 112 4.42 -1.77 -26.95
C ALA A 112 3.63 -0.46 -26.80
N LEU A 113 3.57 0.13 -25.59
CA LEU A 113 2.80 1.36 -25.37
C LEU A 113 3.42 2.55 -26.10
N ASP A 114 2.60 3.21 -26.91
CA ASP A 114 2.97 4.46 -27.56
C ASP A 114 2.94 5.62 -26.54
N MET A 115 4.13 6.05 -26.15
CA MET A 115 4.33 7.16 -25.20
C MET A 115 4.40 8.53 -25.89
N THR A 116 4.16 8.62 -27.19
CA THR A 116 4.19 9.89 -27.91
C THR A 116 2.96 10.77 -27.63
N GLY A 117 3.10 12.06 -27.93
CA GLY A 117 2.03 13.05 -27.75
C GLY A 117 1.88 13.57 -26.32
N SER A 118 0.87 14.42 -26.12
CA SER A 118 0.56 14.97 -24.79
C SER A 118 -0.21 13.94 -23.96
N ARG A 119 0.44 13.43 -22.91
CA ARG A 119 -0.10 12.40 -22.02
C ARG A 119 -0.17 12.97 -20.60
N GLN A 120 -1.37 13.13 -20.06
CA GLN A 120 -1.61 13.72 -18.75
C GLN A 120 -1.89 12.63 -17.71
N THR A 121 -2.22 13.02 -16.48
CA THR A 121 -2.18 12.12 -15.32
C THR A 121 -3.58 11.98 -14.67
N PRO A 122 -4.58 11.35 -15.33
CA PRO A 122 -5.93 11.15 -14.78
C PRO A 122 -5.96 9.99 -13.76
N ALA A 123 -5.12 10.08 -12.72
CA ALA A 123 -4.87 8.99 -11.78
C ALA A 123 -6.13 8.59 -10.99
N GLY A 124 -6.83 9.55 -10.37
CA GLY A 124 -8.03 9.25 -9.57
C GLY A 124 -9.18 8.69 -10.39
N GLN A 125 -9.37 9.17 -11.63
CA GLN A 125 -10.35 8.62 -12.58
C GLN A 125 -10.03 7.16 -12.88
N THR A 126 -8.75 6.88 -13.13
CA THR A 126 -8.30 5.53 -13.45
C THR A 126 -8.47 4.60 -12.26
N LEU A 127 -8.15 5.05 -11.04
CA LEU A 127 -8.35 4.27 -9.83
C LEU A 127 -9.85 4.03 -9.53
N MET A 128 -10.72 5.01 -9.80
CA MET A 128 -12.18 4.79 -9.75
C MET A 128 -12.65 3.79 -10.80
N ALA A 129 -12.12 3.83 -12.03
CA ALA A 129 -12.41 2.82 -13.04
C ALA A 129 -11.91 1.43 -12.63
N ALA A 130 -10.71 1.34 -12.04
CA ALA A 130 -10.18 0.10 -11.49
C ALA A 130 -11.08 -0.47 -10.38
N SER A 131 -11.70 0.39 -9.55
CA SER A 131 -12.65 -0.04 -8.51
C SER A 131 -13.97 -0.62 -9.07
N GLN A 132 -14.19 -0.55 -10.38
CA GLN A 132 -15.34 -1.15 -11.06
C GLN A 132 -14.93 -2.36 -11.92
N TYR A 133 -13.63 -2.64 -12.03
CA TYR A 133 -13.14 -3.74 -12.84
C TYR A 133 -13.36 -5.07 -12.12
N ALA A 134 -14.26 -5.90 -12.67
CA ALA A 134 -14.65 -7.18 -12.07
C ALA A 134 -13.46 -8.11 -11.76
N GLY A 135 -12.37 -8.03 -12.53
CA GLY A 135 -11.17 -8.83 -12.29
C GLY A 135 -10.45 -8.50 -10.98
N ILE A 136 -10.66 -7.32 -10.39
CA ILE A 136 -10.04 -6.95 -9.11
C ILE A 136 -11.07 -6.76 -7.97
N THR A 137 -12.37 -6.86 -8.24
CA THR A 137 -13.41 -6.66 -7.23
C THR A 137 -14.19 -7.93 -6.89
N GLU A 138 -13.66 -9.10 -7.28
CA GLU A 138 -14.33 -10.38 -7.00
C GLU A 138 -14.30 -10.69 -5.50
N ALA A 139 -15.48 -10.94 -4.92
CA ALA A 139 -15.63 -11.21 -3.49
C ALA A 139 -14.93 -12.51 -3.08
N GLY A 140 -14.30 -12.51 -1.91
CA GLY A 140 -13.58 -13.66 -1.36
C GLY A 140 -12.20 -13.91 -1.98
N LYS A 141 -11.76 -13.06 -2.93
CA LYS A 141 -10.41 -13.08 -3.50
C LYS A 141 -9.50 -12.10 -2.77
N LYS A 142 -8.19 -12.37 -2.80
CA LYS A 142 -7.15 -11.47 -2.30
C LYS A 142 -6.77 -10.52 -3.44
N ASN A 143 -7.40 -9.36 -3.47
CA ASN A 143 -7.29 -8.39 -4.55
C ASN A 143 -6.39 -7.23 -4.15
N TYR A 144 -5.41 -6.93 -5.01
CA TYR A 144 -4.43 -5.87 -4.81
C TYR A 144 -4.28 -4.97 -6.04
N VAL A 145 -4.19 -3.67 -5.81
CA VAL A 145 -3.72 -2.71 -6.79
C VAL A 145 -2.32 -2.24 -6.39
N ILE A 146 -1.41 -2.18 -7.36
CA ILE A 146 -0.13 -1.47 -7.21
C ILE A 146 -0.22 -0.22 -8.08
N PHE A 147 -0.46 0.92 -7.43
CA PHE A 147 -0.58 2.22 -8.06
C PHE A 147 0.79 2.89 -8.13
N MET A 148 1.27 3.14 -9.35
CA MET A 148 2.58 3.74 -9.60
C MET A 148 2.44 5.05 -10.37
N THR A 149 3.00 6.13 -9.86
CA THR A 149 2.99 7.46 -10.50
C THR A 149 4.23 8.26 -10.11
N ASP A 150 4.67 9.16 -10.97
CA ASP A 150 5.80 10.07 -10.71
C ASP A 150 5.38 11.50 -10.39
N GLY A 151 4.07 11.77 -10.34
CA GLY A 151 3.60 13.13 -10.41
C GLY A 151 2.22 13.38 -9.85
N TRP A 152 1.77 14.59 -10.15
CA TRP A 152 0.52 15.16 -9.70
C TRP A 152 -0.60 14.66 -10.60
N GLN A 153 -1.79 14.45 -10.05
CA GLN A 153 -2.96 14.38 -10.90
C GLN A 153 -3.10 15.71 -11.65
N TYR A 154 -2.83 15.66 -12.94
CA TYR A 154 -2.95 16.79 -13.84
C TYR A 154 -3.81 16.38 -15.02
N CYS A 155 -4.83 17.19 -15.26
CA CYS A 155 -5.71 17.00 -16.38
C CYS A 155 -6.05 18.38 -16.92
N SER A 156 -5.42 18.80 -18.00
CA SER A 156 -5.57 20.15 -18.55
C SER A 156 -6.93 20.31 -19.21
N ILE A 157 -7.96 20.50 -18.40
CA ILE A 157 -8.97 21.48 -18.76
C ILE A 157 -8.24 22.82 -18.86
N ALA A 158 -8.25 23.41 -20.06
CA ALA A 158 -7.45 24.57 -20.37
C ALA A 158 -7.76 25.73 -19.41
N SER A 159 -6.85 26.06 -18.50
CA SER A 159 -6.64 27.45 -18.09
C SER A 159 -5.39 27.60 -17.25
N SER A 160 -4.61 28.62 -17.61
CA SER A 160 -3.67 29.39 -16.81
C SER A 160 -3.62 29.03 -15.31
N SER A 161 -2.54 28.35 -14.90
CA SER A 161 -1.79 28.49 -13.63
C SER A 161 -2.53 28.53 -12.28
N ALA A 162 -3.84 28.34 -12.22
CA ALA A 162 -4.63 28.24 -11.00
C ALA A 162 -5.12 26.80 -10.80
N PRO A 163 -5.37 26.35 -9.56
CA PRO A 163 -6.09 25.10 -9.31
C PRO A 163 -7.40 25.12 -10.09
N VAL A 164 -7.47 24.30 -11.14
CA VAL A 164 -8.66 24.22 -11.99
C VAL A 164 -9.68 23.41 -11.21
N CYS A 165 -10.64 24.13 -10.66
CA CYS A 165 -11.87 23.53 -10.17
C CYS A 165 -12.57 22.90 -11.37
N THR A 166 -12.73 21.58 -11.36
CA THR A 166 -13.56 20.92 -12.36
C THR A 166 -15.02 21.35 -12.15
N GLN A 167 -15.86 21.31 -13.16
CA GLN A 167 -17.31 21.48 -13.02
C GLN A 167 -17.98 20.11 -12.94
N SER A 168 -19.27 20.06 -12.58
CA SER A 168 -20.02 18.79 -12.61
C SER A 168 -20.05 18.16 -14.01
N GLY A 169 -20.04 19.00 -15.05
CA GLY A 169 -19.88 18.60 -16.44
C GLY A 169 -18.54 17.93 -16.73
N ASP A 170 -17.45 18.38 -16.08
CA ASP A 170 -16.13 17.77 -16.27
C ASP A 170 -16.07 16.37 -15.67
N CYS A 171 -16.70 16.11 -14.52
CA CYS A 171 -16.79 14.73 -14.00
C CYS A 171 -17.62 13.82 -14.91
N THR A 172 -18.68 14.37 -15.52
CA THR A 172 -19.48 13.63 -16.50
C THR A 172 -18.63 13.26 -17.72
N LEU A 173 -17.81 14.18 -18.23
CA LEU A 173 -16.83 13.92 -19.29
C LEU A 173 -15.76 12.91 -18.86
N MET A 174 -15.43 12.88 -17.57
CA MET A 174 -14.49 11.93 -16.97
C MET A 174 -15.14 10.59 -16.55
N GLY A 175 -16.44 10.41 -16.76
CA GLY A 175 -17.17 9.18 -16.39
C GLY A 175 -17.36 8.96 -14.89
N VAL A 176 -17.21 10.01 -14.08
CA VAL A 176 -17.32 9.97 -12.61
C VAL A 176 -18.67 10.57 -12.20
N SER A 177 -19.58 9.73 -11.69
CA SER A 177 -20.89 10.17 -11.18
C SER A 177 -21.30 9.41 -9.90
N PRO A 178 -21.65 10.11 -8.80
CA PRO A 178 -21.61 11.56 -8.65
C PRO A 178 -20.17 12.08 -8.59
N CYS A 179 -19.94 13.33 -9.03
CA CYS A 179 -18.66 13.99 -8.79
C CYS A 179 -18.31 13.95 -7.29
N PRO A 180 -17.14 13.46 -6.90
CA PRO A 180 -16.74 13.51 -5.51
C PRO A 180 -16.44 14.96 -5.11
N THR A 181 -17.42 15.64 -4.52
CA THR A 181 -17.28 17.01 -4.02
C THR A 181 -16.25 17.06 -2.92
N CYS A 182 -15.09 17.64 -3.20
CA CYS A 182 -14.16 18.04 -2.16
C CYS A 182 -14.74 19.34 -1.60
N ASN A 183 -15.54 19.22 -0.54
CA ASN A 183 -16.31 20.32 0.03
C ASN A 183 -15.42 21.34 0.78
N SER A 184 -14.31 21.76 0.17
CA SER A 184 -13.31 22.64 0.78
C SER A 184 -13.55 24.11 0.48
N CYS A 185 -14.39 24.46 -0.51
CA CYS A 185 -14.78 25.85 -0.78
C CYS A 185 -16.20 26.16 -0.29
N ASN A 186 -16.51 25.77 0.95
CA ASN A 186 -17.69 26.28 1.65
C ASN A 186 -17.54 27.79 1.94
N ALA A 187 -18.66 28.49 2.11
CA ALA A 187 -18.68 29.85 2.64
C ALA A 187 -17.95 29.90 3.99
N GLY A 188 -16.69 30.35 3.98
CA GLY A 188 -15.80 30.36 5.16
C GLY A 188 -14.47 29.61 5.00
N SER A 189 -14.19 28.98 3.85
CA SER A 189 -12.87 28.41 3.59
C SER A 189 -11.78 29.48 3.62
N THR A 190 -10.73 29.22 4.41
CA THR A 190 -9.50 30.04 4.43
C THR A 190 -8.47 29.59 3.39
N ASP A 191 -8.78 28.55 2.60
CA ASP A 191 -7.90 28.11 1.52
C ASP A 191 -7.83 29.22 0.45
N PRO A 192 -6.64 29.80 0.17
CA PRO A 192 -6.50 30.82 -0.87
C PRO A 192 -6.98 30.34 -2.24
N ALA A 193 -6.97 29.03 -2.51
CA ALA A 193 -7.50 28.43 -3.73
C ALA A 193 -9.04 28.58 -3.88
N CYS A 194 -9.74 28.86 -2.79
CA CYS A 194 -11.20 29.04 -2.73
C CYS A 194 -11.66 30.50 -2.78
N SER A 195 -10.74 31.48 -2.72
CA SER A 195 -11.11 32.90 -2.70
C SER A 195 -11.81 33.32 -3.99
N GLY A 196 -13.06 33.81 -3.87
CA GLY A 196 -13.86 34.32 -4.99
C GLY A 196 -14.57 33.27 -5.85
N LYS A 197 -14.57 31.99 -5.45
CA LYS A 197 -15.30 30.92 -6.16
C LYS A 197 -16.65 30.64 -5.47
N THR A 198 -17.71 30.47 -6.25
CA THR A 198 -19.09 30.28 -5.75
C THR A 198 -19.28 28.90 -5.12
N GLU A 199 -20.35 28.73 -4.33
CA GLU A 199 -20.72 27.48 -3.62
C GLU A 199 -20.92 26.25 -4.54
N ASP A 200 -20.93 26.43 -5.87
CA ASP A 200 -21.16 25.39 -6.88
C ASP A 200 -19.94 24.51 -7.22
N GLY A 201 -19.02 24.31 -6.27
CA GLY A 201 -18.13 23.14 -6.30
C GLY A 201 -16.77 23.37 -6.96
N CYS A 202 -15.78 23.69 -6.12
CA CYS A 202 -14.39 23.40 -6.45
C CYS A 202 -14.05 21.98 -6.03
N TYR A 203 -13.86 21.09 -7.01
CA TYR A 203 -13.34 19.76 -6.74
C TYR A 203 -11.82 19.84 -6.64
N CYS A 204 -11.27 19.42 -5.50
CA CYS A 204 -9.83 19.33 -5.27
C CYS A 204 -9.26 18.20 -6.13
N VAL A 205 -8.89 18.50 -7.37
CA VAL A 205 -8.26 17.54 -8.29
C VAL A 205 -7.07 16.81 -7.64
N ARG A 206 -6.36 17.46 -6.71
CA ARG A 206 -5.29 16.83 -5.92
C ARG A 206 -5.76 15.68 -5.04
N THR A 207 -6.99 15.66 -4.53
CA THR A 207 -7.48 14.57 -3.67
C THR A 207 -8.12 13.42 -4.45
N TRP A 208 -8.21 13.51 -5.78
CA TRP A 208 -8.78 12.46 -6.60
C TRP A 208 -7.99 11.15 -6.49
N PRO A 209 -6.66 11.21 -6.28
CA PRO A 209 -5.82 10.16 -5.75
C PRO A 209 -6.51 9.23 -4.77
N VAL A 210 -6.74 9.89 -3.65
CA VAL A 210 -7.28 9.38 -2.40
C VAL A 210 -8.72 8.88 -2.59
N ILE A 211 -9.54 9.60 -3.36
CA ILE A 211 -10.91 9.17 -3.66
C ILE A 211 -10.93 7.86 -4.45
N GLY A 212 -10.08 7.74 -5.48
CA GLY A 212 -9.96 6.51 -6.28
C GLY A 212 -9.48 5.34 -5.44
N VAL A 213 -8.47 5.55 -4.59
CA VAL A 213 -8.02 4.52 -3.65
C VAL A 213 -9.09 4.16 -2.61
N THR A 214 -9.86 5.14 -2.11
CA THR A 214 -10.98 4.89 -1.21
C THR A 214 -12.06 4.04 -1.89
N ALA A 215 -12.33 4.29 -3.17
CA ALA A 215 -13.27 3.47 -3.95
C ALA A 215 -12.78 2.02 -4.09
N LEU A 216 -11.49 1.80 -4.32
CA LEU A 216 -10.86 0.47 -4.32
C LEU A 216 -10.99 -0.20 -2.94
N ALA A 217 -10.70 0.50 -1.85
CA ALA A 217 -10.86 -0.02 -0.49
C ALA A 217 -12.32 -0.41 -0.19
N ASN A 218 -13.29 0.41 -0.61
CA ASN A 218 -14.72 0.10 -0.49
C ASN A 218 -15.14 -1.13 -1.32
N ALA A 219 -14.40 -1.44 -2.38
CA ALA A 219 -14.55 -2.66 -3.17
C ALA A 219 -13.75 -3.86 -2.62
N ASN A 220 -13.22 -3.75 -1.39
CA ASN A 220 -12.37 -4.75 -0.74
C ASN A 220 -11.08 -5.05 -1.52
N VAL A 221 -10.46 -4.00 -2.06
CA VAL A 221 -9.18 -4.04 -2.76
C VAL A 221 -8.12 -3.27 -1.98
N THR A 222 -7.03 -3.93 -1.62
CA THR A 222 -5.89 -3.32 -0.94
C THR A 222 -5.01 -2.61 -1.96
N THR A 223 -4.64 -1.35 -1.72
CA THR A 223 -3.88 -0.56 -2.72
C THR A 223 -2.53 -0.13 -2.18
N TYR A 224 -1.45 -0.65 -2.76
CA TYR A 224 -0.09 -0.16 -2.52
C TYR A 224 0.22 1.03 -3.42
N VAL A 225 0.78 2.09 -2.84
CA VAL A 225 1.15 3.32 -3.55
C VAL A 225 2.66 3.40 -3.69
N VAL A 226 3.13 3.65 -4.90
CA VAL A 226 4.54 3.86 -5.23
C VAL A 226 4.69 5.20 -5.94
N GLY A 227 5.46 6.11 -5.33
CA GLY A 227 5.82 7.38 -5.94
C GLY A 227 7.22 7.28 -6.53
N PHE A 228 7.38 7.61 -7.81
CA PHE A 228 8.67 7.48 -8.51
C PHE A 228 9.25 8.84 -8.91
N GLY A 229 10.55 9.05 -8.69
CA GLY A 229 11.21 10.34 -8.92
C GLY A 229 10.92 11.39 -7.83
N THR A 230 11.51 12.57 -8.00
CA THR A 230 11.54 13.62 -6.97
C THR A 230 10.32 14.54 -6.94
N ASN A 231 9.45 14.46 -7.96
CA ASN A 231 8.36 15.41 -8.18
C ASN A 231 6.98 14.86 -7.78
N ALA A 232 6.95 13.73 -7.09
CA ALA A 232 5.74 13.11 -6.60
C ALA A 232 5.00 14.04 -5.60
N ASP A 233 3.67 14.08 -5.69
CA ASP A 233 2.83 14.79 -4.71
C ASP A 233 2.78 13.98 -3.40
N SER A 234 3.84 14.08 -2.58
CA SER A 234 3.98 13.26 -1.38
C SER A 234 2.78 13.38 -0.45
N LYS A 235 2.16 14.56 -0.33
CA LYS A 235 0.99 14.75 0.53
C LYS A 235 -0.20 13.92 0.03
N THR A 236 -0.50 13.98 -1.27
CA THR A 236 -1.59 13.18 -1.86
C THR A 236 -1.27 11.70 -1.81
N LEU A 237 -0.04 11.29 -2.14
CA LEU A 237 0.35 9.88 -2.12
C LEU A 237 0.37 9.30 -0.71
N ASN A 238 0.74 10.10 0.29
CA ASN A 238 0.67 9.71 1.70
C ASN A 238 -0.77 9.41 2.11
N ALA A 239 -1.68 10.34 1.84
CA ALA A 239 -3.12 10.17 2.11
C ALA A 239 -3.74 9.01 1.30
N ALA A 240 -3.28 8.78 0.06
CA ALA A 240 -3.75 7.67 -0.75
C ALA A 240 -3.31 6.32 -0.16
N ALA A 241 -2.06 6.20 0.32
CA ALA A 241 -1.58 4.98 0.96
C ALA A 241 -2.32 4.67 2.28
N GLU A 242 -2.63 5.71 3.07
CA GLU A 242 -3.49 5.57 4.24
C GLU A 242 -4.90 5.08 3.86
N ALA A 243 -5.53 5.72 2.87
CA ALA A 243 -6.85 5.31 2.38
C ALA A 243 -6.85 3.88 1.80
N GLY A 244 -5.73 3.43 1.24
CA GLY A 244 -5.55 2.08 0.69
C GLY A 244 -5.27 1.01 1.73
N GLY A 245 -5.09 1.39 3.00
CA GLY A 245 -4.78 0.48 4.10
C GLY A 245 -3.34 -0.05 4.07
N THR A 246 -2.43 0.58 3.33
CA THR A 246 -1.03 0.14 3.17
C THR A 246 -0.02 1.18 3.66
N ALA A 247 -0.45 2.11 4.52
CA ALA A 247 0.44 3.10 5.10
C ALA A 247 1.63 2.40 5.80
N LEU A 248 2.84 2.89 5.51
CA LEU A 248 4.06 2.42 6.17
C LEU A 248 4.06 2.75 7.67
N SER A 249 4.85 2.00 8.45
CA SER A 249 5.04 2.28 9.88
C SER A 249 5.62 3.68 10.09
N GLY A 250 5.04 4.46 11.01
CA GLY A 250 5.43 5.85 11.25
C GLY A 250 4.85 6.86 10.24
N CYS A 251 3.87 6.46 9.43
CA CYS A 251 3.17 7.32 8.49
C CYS A 251 2.58 8.59 9.14
N ASP A 252 2.83 9.74 8.50
CA ASP A 252 2.05 10.97 8.66
C ASP A 252 1.35 11.30 7.32
N PRO A 253 0.03 11.09 7.20
CA PRO A 253 -0.71 11.31 5.97
C PRO A 253 -0.80 12.78 5.55
N THR A 254 -0.49 13.71 6.46
CA THR A 254 -0.58 15.16 6.22
C THR A 254 0.76 15.78 5.80
N SER A 255 1.85 15.03 5.95
CA SER A 255 3.21 15.44 5.61
C SER A 255 3.36 15.78 4.13
N SER A 256 4.16 16.81 3.83
CA SER A 256 4.60 17.15 2.47
C SER A 256 5.86 16.41 2.03
N SER A 257 6.35 15.47 2.85
CA SER A 257 7.45 14.56 2.52
C SER A 257 6.96 13.11 2.53
N PRO A 258 7.61 12.19 1.78
CA PRO A 258 7.20 10.79 1.74
C PRO A 258 7.28 10.15 3.14
N SER A 259 6.19 9.56 3.61
CA SER A 259 6.15 8.87 4.91
C SER A 259 5.23 7.65 4.95
N CYS A 260 4.23 7.56 4.07
CA CYS A 260 3.22 6.50 4.11
C CYS A 260 3.26 5.56 2.91
N TYR A 261 3.96 5.91 1.83
CA TYR A 261 4.02 5.15 0.59
C TYR A 261 5.47 4.79 0.24
N TYR A 262 5.64 3.92 -0.76
CA TYR A 262 6.96 3.54 -1.25
C TYR A 262 7.51 4.64 -2.17
N GLN A 263 8.44 5.44 -1.66
CA GLN A 263 9.18 6.38 -2.49
C GLN A 263 10.35 5.65 -3.16
N ALA A 264 10.48 5.84 -4.46
CA ALA A 264 11.67 5.47 -5.22
C ALA A 264 12.16 6.69 -6.00
N THR A 265 13.44 6.98 -5.95
CA THR A 265 14.11 8.05 -6.73
C THR A 265 15.14 7.49 -7.70
N ALA A 266 15.47 6.20 -7.56
CA ALA A 266 16.40 5.47 -8.40
C ALA A 266 15.82 4.13 -8.89
N PRO A 267 16.34 3.55 -9.98
CA PRO A 267 15.96 2.23 -10.46
C PRO A 267 16.04 1.11 -9.42
N SER A 268 17.11 1.03 -8.63
CA SER A 268 17.28 0.01 -7.60
C SER A 268 16.20 0.12 -6.51
N GLU A 269 15.83 1.33 -6.12
CA GLU A 269 14.80 1.61 -5.13
C GLU A 269 13.41 1.20 -5.63
N LEU A 270 13.09 1.45 -6.92
CA LEU A 270 11.82 1.02 -7.50
C LEU A 270 11.73 -0.52 -7.56
N ASN A 271 12.82 -1.18 -7.96
CA ASN A 271 12.91 -2.64 -7.95
C ASN A 271 12.72 -3.20 -6.53
N ALA A 272 13.37 -2.60 -5.54
CA ALA A 272 13.26 -3.02 -4.14
C ALA A 272 11.83 -2.82 -3.60
N ALA A 273 11.19 -1.68 -3.92
CA ALA A 273 9.82 -1.39 -3.53
C ALA A 273 8.84 -2.42 -4.10
N LEU A 274 8.90 -2.70 -5.40
CA LEU A 274 8.02 -3.70 -6.01
C LEU A 274 8.30 -5.11 -5.49
N ALA A 275 9.56 -5.49 -5.30
CA ALA A 275 9.91 -6.78 -4.73
C ALA A 275 9.35 -6.96 -3.31
N ASP A 276 9.45 -5.94 -2.45
CA ASP A 276 8.89 -5.96 -1.10
C ASP A 276 7.35 -6.04 -1.11
N ILE A 277 6.69 -5.23 -1.94
CA ILE A 277 5.22 -5.26 -2.08
C ILE A 277 4.76 -6.65 -2.53
N ILE A 278 5.34 -7.18 -3.61
CA ILE A 278 4.95 -8.50 -4.13
C ILE A 278 5.22 -9.58 -3.10
N GLN A 279 6.37 -9.56 -2.42
CA GLN A 279 6.66 -10.52 -1.35
C GLN A 279 5.60 -10.47 -0.24
N LYS A 280 5.18 -9.27 0.20
CA LYS A 280 4.11 -9.10 1.20
C LYS A 280 2.75 -9.63 0.73
N VAL A 281 2.46 -9.50 -0.57
CA VAL A 281 1.19 -9.92 -1.17
C VAL A 281 1.11 -11.43 -1.36
N VAL A 282 2.19 -12.06 -1.82
CA VAL A 282 2.21 -13.51 -2.14
C VAL A 282 2.52 -14.40 -0.95
N THR A 283 2.95 -13.81 0.16
CA THR A 283 3.31 -14.54 1.39
C THR A 283 2.20 -14.45 2.41
N GLU A 284 1.90 -15.58 3.04
CA GLU A 284 0.93 -15.67 4.11
C GLU A 284 1.50 -16.31 5.35
N ASN A 285 1.02 -15.85 6.50
CA ASN A 285 1.36 -16.46 7.77
C ASN A 285 0.71 -17.85 7.87
N CYS A 286 1.46 -18.79 8.42
CA CYS A 286 0.99 -20.14 8.69
C CYS A 286 1.52 -20.62 10.05
N ASN A 287 0.84 -21.61 10.63
CA ASN A 287 1.35 -22.28 11.81
C ASN A 287 2.17 -23.49 11.35
N GLY A 288 3.47 -23.43 11.57
CA GLY A 288 4.37 -24.56 11.37
C GLY A 288 4.19 -25.62 12.46
N GLU A 289 5.11 -26.57 12.49
CA GLU A 289 5.15 -27.54 13.58
C GLU A 289 5.32 -26.83 14.94
N CYS A 290 4.84 -27.47 16.00
CA CYS A 290 4.86 -26.92 17.35
C CYS A 290 4.09 -25.59 17.54
N GLY A 291 3.27 -25.16 16.55
CA GLY A 291 2.50 -23.92 16.63
C GLY A 291 3.33 -22.65 16.39
N LEU A 292 4.54 -22.80 15.84
CA LEU A 292 5.41 -21.67 15.53
C LEU A 292 4.90 -20.91 14.30
N GLN A 293 4.88 -19.58 14.35
CA GLN A 293 4.50 -18.75 13.20
C GLN A 293 5.57 -18.87 12.11
N GLY A 294 5.15 -19.21 10.91
CA GLY A 294 5.96 -19.26 9.72
C GLY A 294 5.26 -18.61 8.55
N THR A 295 5.83 -18.79 7.37
CA THR A 295 5.29 -18.25 6.12
C THR A 295 5.15 -19.32 5.05
N ARG A 296 4.16 -19.17 4.19
CA ARG A 296 3.97 -19.99 2.98
C ARG A 296 3.48 -19.11 1.83
N THR A 297 3.50 -19.68 0.64
CA THR A 297 3.03 -19.07 -0.60
C THR A 297 2.03 -20.00 -1.26
N CYS A 298 1.17 -19.44 -2.12
CA CYS A 298 0.20 -20.20 -2.88
C CYS A 298 0.52 -20.06 -4.37
N ASN A 299 0.61 -21.19 -5.09
CA ASN A 299 0.83 -21.22 -6.54
C ASN A 299 -0.13 -22.20 -7.22
N ALA A 300 0.05 -22.44 -8.52
CA ALA A 300 -0.80 -23.35 -9.29
C ALA A 300 -0.83 -24.80 -8.76
N SER A 301 0.20 -25.22 -8.02
CA SER A 301 0.31 -26.55 -7.41
C SER A 301 -0.28 -26.64 -6.00
N GLY A 302 -0.73 -25.52 -5.42
CA GLY A 302 -1.27 -25.45 -4.06
C GLY A 302 -0.38 -24.64 -3.11
N TRP A 303 -0.59 -24.84 -1.81
CA TRP A 303 0.25 -24.21 -0.78
C TRP A 303 1.64 -24.82 -0.76
N SER A 304 2.68 -23.98 -0.69
CA SER A 304 4.00 -24.42 -0.29
C SER A 304 4.00 -24.86 1.19
N PRO A 305 4.96 -25.71 1.61
CA PRO A 305 5.12 -26.05 3.02
C PRO A 305 5.29 -24.80 3.90
N CYS A 306 4.76 -24.85 5.11
CA CYS A 306 4.95 -23.75 6.06
C CYS A 306 6.43 -23.66 6.48
N VAL A 307 7.08 -22.56 6.12
CA VAL A 307 8.46 -22.27 6.53
C VAL A 307 8.41 -21.52 7.86
N ALA A 308 8.45 -22.29 8.95
CA ALA A 308 8.53 -21.76 10.31
C ALA A 308 9.94 -22.00 10.90
N PRO A 309 10.41 -21.17 11.84
CA PRO A 309 11.64 -21.45 12.55
C PRO A 309 11.53 -22.78 13.30
N THR A 310 12.63 -23.53 13.39
CA THR A 310 12.69 -24.76 14.20
C THR A 310 13.11 -24.49 15.64
N GLU A 311 13.51 -23.25 15.96
CA GLU A 311 13.92 -22.81 17.29
C GLU A 311 13.29 -21.46 17.63
N VAL A 312 12.88 -21.29 18.88
CA VAL A 312 12.37 -20.01 19.40
C VAL A 312 13.07 -19.60 20.68
N ASP A 313 13.20 -18.30 20.89
CA ASP A 313 13.67 -17.74 22.16
C ASP A 313 12.69 -18.05 23.29
N CYS A 314 13.25 -18.41 24.45
CA CYS A 314 12.51 -18.69 25.66
C CYS A 314 13.20 -18.08 26.88
N LYS A 315 12.45 -18.00 27.99
CA LYS A 315 12.97 -17.57 29.30
C LYS A 315 12.94 -18.75 30.27
N GLY A 316 14.10 -19.10 30.79
CA GLY A 316 14.26 -20.15 31.80
C GLY A 316 13.82 -19.71 33.21
N PRO A 317 13.92 -20.61 34.20
CA PRO A 317 13.47 -20.39 35.59
C PRO A 317 14.07 -19.16 36.30
N CYS A 318 15.23 -18.68 35.86
CA CYS A 318 15.91 -17.50 36.42
C CYS A 318 15.84 -16.26 35.51
N GLY A 319 14.99 -16.26 34.48
CA GLY A 319 14.94 -15.18 33.48
C GLY A 319 16.11 -15.21 32.48
N ALA A 320 16.98 -16.22 32.55
CA ALA A 320 18.01 -16.49 31.57
C ALA A 320 17.36 -16.72 30.18
N SER A 321 17.93 -16.12 29.15
CA SER A 321 17.50 -16.37 27.77
C SER A 321 18.02 -17.74 27.33
N GLY A 322 17.19 -18.51 26.65
CA GLY A 322 17.58 -19.77 26.00
C GLY A 322 16.76 -19.98 24.72
N LYS A 323 16.85 -21.18 24.17
CA LYS A 323 16.11 -21.65 23.00
C LYS A 323 15.26 -22.87 23.35
N GLN A 324 14.12 -22.98 22.69
CA GLN A 324 13.35 -24.23 22.57
C GLN A 324 13.42 -24.71 21.14
N LYS A 325 13.59 -26.01 20.92
CA LYS A 325 13.58 -26.63 19.59
C LYS A 325 12.25 -27.31 19.33
N CYS A 326 11.77 -27.30 18.10
CA CYS A 326 10.62 -28.09 17.70
C CYS A 326 11.06 -29.51 17.36
N VAL A 327 10.59 -30.51 18.12
CA VAL A 327 10.90 -31.93 17.89
C VAL A 327 9.62 -32.75 17.96
N GLY A 328 9.25 -33.38 16.85
CA GLY A 328 8.04 -34.22 16.78
C GLY A 328 6.75 -33.46 17.08
N GLY A 329 6.64 -32.21 16.61
CA GLY A 329 5.48 -31.35 16.84
C GLY A 329 5.35 -30.79 18.26
N THR A 330 6.34 -31.00 19.14
CA THR A 330 6.37 -30.41 20.49
C THR A 330 7.64 -29.57 20.70
N LEU A 331 7.51 -28.40 21.33
CA LEU A 331 8.68 -27.62 21.76
C LEU A 331 9.41 -28.33 22.91
N THR A 332 10.72 -28.46 22.81
CA THR A 332 11.56 -28.94 23.91
C THR A 332 11.48 -27.99 25.11
N GLN A 333 11.97 -28.42 26.27
CA GLN A 333 12.23 -27.49 27.37
C GLN A 333 13.22 -26.42 26.94
N CYS A 334 13.11 -25.25 27.57
CA CYS A 334 14.02 -24.13 27.38
C CYS A 334 15.43 -24.54 27.84
N ASP A 335 16.43 -24.41 26.96
CA ASP A 335 17.82 -24.77 27.27
C ASP A 335 18.56 -23.72 28.12
N ALA A 336 17.85 -22.68 28.56
CA ALA A 336 18.38 -21.63 29.42
C ALA A 336 18.92 -22.22 30.73
N VAL A 337 20.23 -22.14 30.90
CA VAL A 337 20.90 -22.48 32.16
C VAL A 337 20.92 -21.23 33.03
N CYS A 338 20.50 -21.35 34.28
CA CYS A 338 20.80 -20.31 35.26
C CYS A 338 22.32 -20.31 35.43
N GLU A 339 23.01 -19.28 34.96
CA GLU A 339 24.36 -19.05 35.46
C GLU A 339 24.21 -18.95 36.97
N ASP A 340 24.71 -19.96 37.69
CA ASP A 340 24.72 -19.96 39.14
C ASP A 340 25.25 -18.59 39.51
N ALA A 341 24.41 -17.78 40.18
CA ALA A 341 24.85 -16.53 40.79
C ALA A 341 26.00 -16.97 41.68
N GLY A 342 27.22 -16.80 41.17
CA GLY A 342 28.35 -17.62 41.55
C GLY A 342 28.41 -17.67 43.05
N ALA A 343 28.47 -18.88 43.61
CA ALA A 343 28.55 -19.13 45.04
C ALA A 343 29.57 -18.15 45.66
N GLY A 344 29.08 -17.00 46.11
CA GLY A 344 29.87 -15.98 46.76
C GLY A 344 30.41 -16.65 48.00
N GLY A 345 31.73 -16.71 48.08
CA GLY A 345 32.44 -17.51 49.04
C GLY A 345 31.86 -17.43 50.44
N SER A 346 31.76 -18.60 51.07
CA SER A 346 31.69 -18.76 52.50
C SER A 346 32.85 -18.00 53.18
N ALA A 347 32.62 -16.75 53.55
CA ALA A 347 33.46 -16.00 54.48
C ALA A 347 32.86 -16.14 55.89
N GLY A 348 33.74 -16.53 56.83
CA GLY A 348 33.45 -17.04 58.16
C GLY A 348 32.48 -16.23 59.03
N ALA A 349 31.71 -16.98 59.80
CA ALA A 349 31.09 -16.53 61.03
C ALA A 349 32.15 -16.44 62.15
N ALA A 350 32.32 -15.26 62.76
CA ALA A 350 32.80 -15.11 64.14
C ALA A 350 32.53 -13.70 64.69
N GLY A 351 31.87 -13.63 65.87
CA GLY A 351 31.89 -12.49 66.81
C GLY A 351 30.73 -11.48 66.64
N ALA A 352 29.63 -11.57 67.38
CA ALA A 352 29.42 -11.21 68.80
C ALA A 352 29.14 -9.71 69.06
N ALA A 353 27.90 -9.46 69.52
CA ALA A 353 27.40 -8.48 70.49
C ALA A 353 27.91 -7.02 70.51
N GLY A 354 26.97 -6.06 70.46
CA GLY A 354 27.24 -4.69 70.92
C GLY A 354 26.17 -3.65 70.61
N ALA A 355 25.26 -3.46 71.57
CA ALA A 355 24.49 -2.27 71.96
C ALA A 355 24.36 -1.00 71.08
N ALA A 356 23.11 -0.53 71.00
CA ALA A 356 22.60 0.83 71.22
C ALA A 356 23.42 2.06 70.75
N GLY A 357 22.78 2.90 69.91
CA GLY A 357 23.15 4.30 69.72
C GLY A 357 22.12 5.07 68.90
N LYS A 358 21.41 6.01 69.56
CA LYS A 358 20.53 6.99 68.93
C LYS A 358 21.33 8.06 68.16
N GLY A 359 20.69 8.60 67.12
CA GLY A 359 20.70 10.03 66.81
C GLY A 359 21.61 10.48 65.66
N GLY A 360 21.09 11.40 64.83
CA GLY A 360 21.93 12.22 63.97
C GLY A 360 21.32 12.53 62.61
N SER A 361 20.64 13.67 62.52
CA SER A 361 20.23 14.34 61.29
C SER A 361 21.42 14.76 60.41
N GLY A 362 21.18 14.87 59.09
CA GLY A 362 21.78 15.93 58.27
C GLY A 362 22.55 15.47 57.02
N GLY A 363 22.30 16.18 55.92
CA GLY A 363 23.26 16.34 54.83
C GLY A 363 22.90 15.60 53.53
N GLY A 364 22.24 16.30 52.61
CA GLY A 364 22.15 15.87 51.22
C GLY A 364 23.41 16.23 50.43
N THR A 365 23.60 15.57 49.28
CA THR A 365 24.15 16.16 48.05
C THR A 365 23.91 15.20 46.87
N SER A 366 23.24 15.73 45.85
CA SER A 366 23.46 15.52 44.40
C SER A 366 24.00 14.17 43.93
N GLY A 367 23.12 13.35 43.35
CA GLY A 367 23.47 12.27 42.41
C GLY A 367 22.98 12.63 41.01
N SER A 368 23.93 12.97 40.14
CA SER A 368 23.77 13.24 38.71
C SER A 368 23.18 12.05 37.95
N GLY A 369 22.15 12.32 37.13
CA GLY A 369 21.56 11.36 36.21
C GLY A 369 22.53 10.99 35.08
N GLY A 370 22.86 9.70 34.99
CA GLY A 370 23.53 9.12 33.84
C GLY A 370 22.49 8.72 32.78
N SER A 371 22.46 9.48 31.69
CA SER A 371 21.69 9.16 30.49
C SER A 371 22.37 8.01 29.74
N GLY A 372 21.78 6.81 29.80
CA GLY A 372 22.19 5.66 28.99
C GLY A 372 21.55 5.71 27.60
N GLY A 373 22.21 6.38 26.65
CA GLY A 373 21.91 6.27 25.22
C GLY A 373 22.65 5.09 24.60
N GLY A 374 22.02 3.92 24.58
CA GLY A 374 22.54 2.74 23.89
C GLY A 374 22.15 2.76 22.41
N ALA A 375 23.10 3.13 21.55
CA ALA A 375 23.00 2.91 20.12
C ALA A 375 23.15 1.41 19.83
N GLY A 376 22.06 0.76 19.44
CA GLY A 376 22.07 -0.62 18.95
C GLY A 376 22.66 -0.68 17.55
N GLY A 377 23.91 -1.12 17.43
CA GLY A 377 24.53 -1.51 16.17
C GLY A 377 23.93 -2.82 15.66
N GLY A 378 23.28 -2.77 14.51
CA GLY A 378 22.89 -3.95 13.75
C GLY A 378 24.07 -4.42 12.88
N SER A 379 24.68 -5.53 13.28
CA SER A 379 25.65 -6.28 12.50
C SER A 379 24.99 -6.86 11.25
N GLY A 380 25.27 -6.27 10.08
CA GLY A 380 24.96 -6.85 8.78
C GLY A 380 25.88 -8.02 8.48
N GLY A 381 25.33 -9.23 8.55
CA GLY A 381 25.97 -10.45 8.07
C GLY A 381 25.97 -10.51 6.55
N THR A 382 27.15 -10.72 6.00
CA THR A 382 27.47 -10.92 4.59
C THR A 382 26.95 -12.25 4.04
N THR A 383 26.34 -12.26 2.86
CA THR A 383 26.77 -13.08 1.69
C THR A 383 26.15 -12.56 0.39
N PRO A 384 26.90 -12.57 -0.72
CA PRO A 384 26.47 -12.05 -2.02
C PRO A 384 25.95 -13.17 -2.93
N ASP A 385 24.81 -12.97 -3.58
CA ASP A 385 24.45 -13.65 -4.83
C ASP A 385 24.00 -12.58 -5.83
N ALA A 386 24.99 -11.87 -6.36
CA ALA A 386 24.84 -11.02 -7.53
C ALA A 386 24.90 -11.89 -8.78
N ALA A 387 23.75 -12.36 -9.26
CA ALA A 387 23.63 -12.85 -10.62
C ALA A 387 23.70 -11.66 -11.59
N ALA A 388 24.91 -11.32 -12.00
CA ALA A 388 25.18 -10.37 -13.07
C ALA A 388 24.76 -10.96 -14.43
N GLY A 389 23.52 -10.70 -14.83
CA GLY A 389 23.05 -10.87 -16.20
C GLY A 389 23.32 -9.62 -17.03
N GLY A 390 24.57 -9.42 -17.45
CA GLY A 390 24.94 -8.32 -18.34
C GLY A 390 24.41 -8.56 -19.76
N MET A 391 23.39 -7.82 -20.17
CA MET A 391 23.03 -7.68 -21.58
C MET A 391 23.63 -6.38 -22.11
N GLY A 392 24.65 -6.52 -22.96
CA GLY A 392 25.27 -5.42 -23.68
C GLY A 392 24.37 -4.97 -24.84
N LEU A 393 24.05 -3.68 -24.88
CA LEU A 393 23.51 -3.00 -26.05
C LEU A 393 24.54 -2.00 -26.55
N THR A 394 25.02 -2.25 -27.76
CA THR A 394 25.94 -1.40 -28.51
C THR A 394 25.19 -0.28 -29.22
N GLY A 395 25.71 0.94 -29.13
CA GLY A 395 25.68 1.92 -30.21
C GLY A 395 24.55 2.95 -30.19
N GLY A 396 24.90 4.21 -29.96
CA GLY A 396 24.02 5.35 -30.20
C GLY A 396 24.73 6.68 -29.94
N SER A 397 25.07 7.37 -31.02
CA SER A 397 25.82 8.63 -31.05
C SER A 397 25.09 9.78 -30.35
N ALA A 398 25.85 10.59 -29.62
CA ALA A 398 25.39 11.81 -28.95
C ALA A 398 24.91 12.89 -29.95
N PRO A 399 23.86 13.65 -29.62
CA PRO A 399 23.64 14.97 -30.19
C PRO A 399 23.95 16.10 -29.19
N GLU A 400 24.35 17.21 -29.80
CA GLU A 400 24.87 18.45 -29.24
C GLU A 400 23.90 19.18 -28.29
N ALA A 401 24.49 19.87 -27.31
CA ALA A 401 23.81 20.72 -26.36
C ALA A 401 23.17 21.95 -27.02
N VAL A 402 21.90 22.20 -26.70
CA VAL A 402 21.21 23.47 -26.99
C VAL A 402 21.20 24.30 -25.71
N PRO A 403 21.57 25.60 -25.76
CA PRO A 403 21.63 26.44 -24.57
C PRO A 403 20.23 26.83 -24.06
N ASP A 404 20.09 26.68 -22.75
CA ASP A 404 19.01 27.12 -21.90
C ASP A 404 18.91 28.66 -21.90
N SER A 405 17.70 29.17 -22.14
CA SER A 405 17.38 30.59 -22.01
C SER A 405 16.23 30.70 -21.02
N GLY A 406 16.61 30.93 -19.76
CA GLY A 406 15.69 31.36 -18.73
C GLY A 406 15.06 32.70 -19.08
N ASP A 407 13.81 32.86 -18.69
CA ASP A 407 13.22 34.17 -18.47
C ASP A 407 12.09 34.06 -17.44
N ASP A 408 12.44 34.45 -16.21
CA ASP A 408 11.54 34.78 -15.12
C ASP A 408 10.83 36.11 -15.45
N GLY A 409 9.56 36.06 -15.85
CA GLY A 409 8.76 37.23 -16.22
C GLY A 409 7.67 37.56 -15.21
N GLY A 410 7.89 38.64 -14.44
CA GLY A 410 7.05 39.10 -13.34
C GLY A 410 5.62 39.58 -13.67
N CYS A 411 4.79 39.55 -12.64
CA CYS A 411 3.39 39.99 -12.64
C CYS A 411 3.25 41.51 -12.63
N GLY A 412 2.67 42.08 -13.69
CA GLY A 412 2.15 43.45 -13.73
C GLY A 412 0.66 43.48 -13.38
N CYS A 413 0.31 44.14 -12.28
CA CYS A 413 -1.08 44.45 -11.93
C CYS A 413 -1.66 45.51 -12.89
N ARG A 414 -2.77 45.20 -13.57
CA ARG A 414 -3.67 46.21 -14.13
C ARG A 414 -5.10 45.95 -13.64
N THR A 415 -5.58 46.88 -12.84
CA THR A 415 -6.98 47.06 -12.49
C THR A 415 -7.72 47.75 -13.63
N THR A 416 -8.82 47.17 -14.13
CA THR A 416 -9.87 47.95 -14.79
C THR A 416 -11.26 47.42 -14.46
N SER A 417 -12.18 48.37 -14.41
CA SER A 417 -13.47 48.44 -13.74
C SER A 417 -14.66 47.87 -14.51
N LYS A 418 -15.70 47.52 -13.72
CA LYS A 418 -17.15 47.73 -13.91
C LYS A 418 -17.83 47.32 -15.23
N GLY A 419 -18.84 46.47 -15.10
CA GLY A 419 -19.99 46.39 -16.01
C GLY A 419 -21.15 45.66 -15.35
N ALA A 420 -22.23 46.38 -15.04
CA ALA A 420 -23.46 45.87 -14.45
C ALA A 420 -24.51 45.59 -15.53
N ALA A 421 -25.20 44.46 -15.45
CA ALA A 421 -26.55 44.15 -15.94
C ALA A 421 -26.80 42.68 -15.54
N GLY A 422 -27.83 42.26 -14.80
CA GLY A 422 -29.22 42.69 -14.88
C GLY A 422 -29.99 41.67 -15.74
N SER A 423 -30.48 40.58 -15.15
CA SER A 423 -31.68 39.88 -15.66
C SER A 423 -32.33 38.98 -14.60
N LEU A 424 -33.61 39.29 -14.44
CA LEU A 424 -34.69 38.65 -13.70
C LEU A 424 -35.23 37.45 -14.50
N VAL A 425 -36.21 36.70 -13.95
CA VAL A 425 -37.09 35.67 -14.62
C VAL A 425 -36.50 34.24 -14.58
N MET A 426 -37.16 33.16 -14.13
CA MET A 426 -38.52 32.85 -13.68
C MET A 426 -38.52 31.62 -12.75
N LEU A 427 -39.46 31.62 -11.83
CA LEU A 427 -39.89 30.51 -10.99
C LEU A 427 -40.82 29.59 -11.81
N ALA A 428 -40.57 28.27 -11.83
CA ALA A 428 -41.57 27.31 -12.29
C ALA A 428 -41.53 26.01 -11.47
N ILE A 429 -42.69 25.73 -10.91
CA ILE A 429 -43.08 24.61 -10.04
C ILE A 429 -43.25 23.35 -10.89
N GLY A 430 -42.83 22.20 -10.36
CA GLY A 430 -43.04 20.90 -10.99
C GLY A 430 -42.96 19.72 -10.01
N LEU A 431 -43.95 19.62 -9.12
CA LEU A 431 -44.27 18.41 -8.35
C LEU A 431 -44.79 17.32 -9.29
N GLY A 432 -44.14 16.15 -9.30
CA GLY A 432 -44.52 14.99 -10.11
C GLY A 432 -44.21 13.65 -9.43
N LEU A 433 -45.22 13.17 -8.70
CA LEU A 433 -45.60 11.79 -8.34
C LEU A 433 -44.62 10.64 -8.72
N LEU A 434 -44.16 9.84 -7.75
CA LEU A 434 -44.83 8.63 -7.21
C LEU A 434 -45.08 7.50 -8.23
N ALA A 435 -44.49 6.35 -7.91
CA ALA A 435 -44.93 4.98 -8.20
C ALA A 435 -44.60 4.37 -9.57
N TRP A 436 -43.51 3.60 -9.64
CA TRP A 436 -43.50 2.38 -10.45
C TRP A 436 -42.84 1.18 -9.74
N ARG A 437 -43.70 0.53 -8.96
CA ARG A 437 -43.86 -0.90 -8.68
C ARG A 437 -42.88 -1.91 -9.31
N ARG A 438 -42.09 -2.53 -8.43
CA ARG A 438 -41.88 -3.98 -8.21
C ARG A 438 -42.52 -5.00 -9.20
N ARG A 439 -41.67 -5.99 -9.53
CA ARG A 439 -41.92 -7.41 -9.93
C ARG A 439 -42.17 -7.69 -11.43
N ARG A 440 -41.26 -8.47 -12.04
CA ARG A 440 -41.31 -9.94 -12.17
C ARG A 440 -40.03 -10.46 -12.84
N GLY A 441 -39.57 -11.65 -12.42
CA GLY A 441 -38.41 -12.36 -12.94
C GLY A 441 -37.61 -12.93 -11.81
#